data_AF-A0A935EV92-F1
#
_entry.id   AF-A0A935EV92-F1
#
_cell.length_a   1.000
_cell.length_b   1.000
_cell.length_c   1.000
_cell.angle_alpha   90.00
_cell.angle_beta   90.00
_cell.angle_gamma   90.00
#
_symmetry.space_group_name_H-M   'P 1'
#
loop_
_entity.id
_entity.type
_entity.pdbx_description
1 polymer ?
#
loop_
_entity_poly.entity_id
_entity_poly.type
_entity_poly.pdbx_seq_one_letter_code
_entity_poly.pdbx_strand_id
1 'polypeptide(L)'
;MPIQYRLDYAIDKSSGKSSDERALIRAVAGIKLAPSDATRVWPRILDHKWYLSERLGRDVGPRVAIIDYLENVEPLRRRVNGFKSYLLSIQERLLARAAKEESSLAAF
;
A
#
# COMPACT_ATOMS: atom_id res chain seq x y z
N MET A 1 -26.53 -12.98 -18.62
CA MET A 1 -25.58 -12.86 -19.76
C MET A 1 -24.23 -13.38 -19.30
N PRO A 2 -23.53 -14.24 -20.06
CA PRO A 2 -22.21 -14.72 -19.66
C PRO A 2 -21.13 -13.69 -20.03
N ILE A 3 -20.29 -13.34 -19.05
CA ILE A 3 -19.23 -12.34 -19.13
C ILE A 3 -17.97 -13.05 -19.66
N GLN A 4 -17.58 -12.79 -20.92
CA GLN A 4 -16.46 -13.42 -21.66
C GLN A 4 -15.12 -12.68 -21.41
N TYR A 5 -14.30 -13.04 -20.40
CA TYR A 5 -13.10 -12.23 -20.07
C TYR A 5 -11.77 -12.98 -19.86
N ARG A 6 -11.69 -14.29 -20.15
CA ARG A 6 -10.38 -14.97 -20.17
C ARG A 6 -9.45 -14.42 -21.27
N LEU A 7 -9.98 -13.86 -22.36
CA LEU A 7 -9.17 -13.28 -23.43
C LEU A 7 -8.66 -11.86 -23.12
N ASP A 8 -9.49 -11.00 -22.54
CA ASP A 8 -9.10 -9.61 -22.25
C ASP A 8 -7.97 -9.53 -21.21
N TYR A 9 -7.94 -10.42 -20.22
CA TYR A 9 -6.85 -10.52 -19.25
C TYR A 9 -5.48 -10.79 -19.90
N ALA A 10 -5.45 -11.62 -20.96
CA ALA A 10 -4.23 -11.94 -21.67
C ALA A 10 -3.79 -10.78 -22.60
N ILE A 11 -4.75 -10.08 -23.20
CA ILE A 11 -4.49 -8.89 -24.03
C ILE A 11 -3.92 -7.76 -23.18
N ASP A 12 -4.53 -7.49 -22.02
CA ASP A 12 -4.11 -6.41 -21.12
C ASP A 12 -2.71 -6.67 -20.55
N LYS A 13 -2.41 -7.94 -20.19
CA LYS A 13 -1.07 -8.38 -19.75
C LYS A 13 0.03 -8.20 -20.80
N SER A 14 -0.32 -8.09 -22.09
CA SER A 14 0.63 -7.90 -23.19
C SER A 14 0.87 -6.43 -23.55
N SER A 15 0.02 -5.50 -23.11
CA SER A 15 0.13 -4.08 -23.44
C SER A 15 0.89 -3.34 -22.32
N GLY A 16 2.06 -2.80 -22.63
CA GLY A 16 2.95 -2.13 -21.65
C GLY A 16 2.42 -0.80 -21.11
N LYS A 17 1.32 -0.81 -20.34
CA LYS A 17 0.61 0.39 -19.82
C LYS A 17 0.79 0.64 -18.32
N SER A 18 1.96 0.33 -17.76
CA SER A 18 2.27 0.51 -16.33
C SER A 18 2.10 1.95 -15.79
N SER A 19 1.97 2.96 -16.66
CA SER A 19 1.74 4.36 -16.27
C SER A 19 0.29 4.66 -15.87
N ASP A 20 -0.69 4.07 -16.56
CA ASP A 20 -2.12 4.40 -16.37
C ASP A 20 -2.67 3.76 -15.09
N GLU A 21 -2.18 2.56 -14.76
CA GLU A 21 -2.54 1.76 -13.58
C GLU A 21 -2.17 2.50 -12.28
N ARG A 22 -0.95 3.05 -12.24
CA ARG A 22 -0.45 3.87 -11.12
C ARG A 22 -1.29 5.12 -10.91
N ALA A 23 -1.65 5.78 -12.01
CA ALA A 23 -2.50 6.97 -11.96
C ALA A 23 -3.88 6.61 -11.40
N LEU A 24 -4.45 5.47 -11.80
CA LEU A 24 -5.74 5.00 -11.32
C LEU A 24 -5.71 4.62 -9.83
N ILE A 25 -4.73 3.81 -9.40
CA ILE A 25 -4.58 3.46 -7.98
C ILE A 25 -4.41 4.73 -7.13
N ARG A 26 -3.60 5.68 -7.60
CA ARG A 26 -3.40 6.96 -6.90
C ARG A 26 -4.68 7.79 -6.84
N ALA A 27 -5.44 7.86 -7.94
CA ALA A 27 -6.67 8.63 -8.01
C ALA A 27 -7.78 8.04 -7.13
N VAL A 28 -7.82 6.70 -7.00
CA VAL A 28 -8.87 5.99 -6.28
C VAL A 28 -8.55 5.82 -4.80
N ALA A 29 -7.34 5.37 -4.46
CA ALA A 29 -6.94 5.10 -3.08
C ALA A 29 -6.29 6.30 -2.38
N GLY A 30 -5.88 7.33 -3.14
CA GLY A 30 -5.12 8.47 -2.60
C GLY A 30 -3.70 8.11 -2.16
N ILE A 31 -3.21 6.90 -2.46
CA ILE A 31 -1.90 6.41 -2.04
C ILE A 31 -0.90 6.59 -3.18
N LYS A 32 0.27 7.16 -2.87
CA LYS A 32 1.43 7.17 -3.77
C LYS A 32 2.17 5.83 -3.62
N LEU A 33 1.99 4.92 -4.58
CA LEU A 33 2.78 3.69 -4.65
C LEU A 33 4.08 3.93 -5.41
N ALA A 34 5.14 3.24 -5.00
CA ALA A 34 6.35 3.15 -5.81
C ALA A 34 6.07 2.39 -7.12
N PRO A 35 6.81 2.64 -8.21
CA PRO A 35 6.69 1.92 -9.47
C PRO A 35 6.71 0.39 -9.31
N SER A 36 7.64 -0.11 -8.49
CA SER A 36 7.81 -1.54 -8.18
C SER A 36 6.59 -2.13 -7.49
N ASP A 37 6.02 -1.38 -6.54
CA ASP A 37 4.87 -1.84 -5.77
C ASP A 37 3.62 -1.89 -6.63
N ALA A 38 3.43 -0.92 -7.53
CA ALA A 38 2.31 -0.90 -8.45
C ALA A 38 2.34 -2.10 -9.41
N THR A 39 3.48 -2.41 -10.02
CA THR A 39 3.62 -3.58 -10.90
C THR A 39 3.36 -4.90 -10.16
N ARG A 40 3.67 -4.96 -8.87
CA ARG A 40 3.41 -6.13 -8.02
C ARG A 40 1.93 -6.26 -7.62
N VAL A 41 1.29 -5.15 -7.30
CA VAL A 41 -0.07 -5.10 -6.73
C VAL A 41 -1.13 -5.16 -7.84
N TRP A 42 -0.87 -4.59 -9.00
CA TRP A 42 -1.85 -4.48 -10.08
C TRP A 42 -2.42 -5.82 -10.57
N PRO A 43 -1.61 -6.86 -10.86
CA PRO A 43 -2.15 -8.15 -11.26
C PRO A 43 -3.08 -8.76 -10.20
N ARG A 44 -2.76 -8.54 -8.91
CA ARG A 44 -3.56 -9.05 -7.80
C ARG A 44 -4.89 -8.32 -7.66
N ILE A 45 -4.91 -7.01 -7.93
CA ILE A 45 -6.16 -6.22 -8.00
C ILE A 45 -7.05 -6.73 -9.14
N LEU A 46 -6.48 -7.07 -10.29
CA LEU A 46 -7.24 -7.63 -11.41
C LEU A 46 -7.82 -9.02 -11.08
N ASP A 47 -7.02 -9.89 -10.46
CA ASP A 47 -7.49 -11.21 -10.00
C ASP A 47 -8.62 -11.05 -8.95
N HIS A 48 -8.49 -10.07 -8.05
CA HIS A 48 -9.52 -9.75 -7.06
C HIS A 48 -10.79 -9.17 -7.67
N LYS A 49 -10.66 -8.30 -8.68
CA LYS A 49 -11.80 -7.80 -9.46
C LYS A 49 -12.57 -8.96 -10.08
N TRP A 50 -11.87 -9.91 -10.69
CA TRP A 50 -12.49 -11.09 -11.28
C TRP A 50 -13.26 -11.89 -10.23
N TYR A 51 -12.62 -12.19 -9.10
CA TYR A 51 -13.25 -12.93 -8.00
C TYR A 51 -14.51 -12.23 -7.46
N LEU A 52 -14.47 -10.92 -7.28
CA LEU A 52 -15.64 -10.14 -6.85
C LEU A 52 -16.76 -10.13 -7.91
N SER A 53 -16.40 -10.00 -9.19
CA SER A 53 -17.38 -10.02 -10.27
C SER A 53 -18.11 -11.36 -10.36
N GLU A 54 -17.39 -12.47 -10.19
CA GLU A 54 -17.97 -13.82 -10.12
C GLU A 54 -18.91 -13.96 -8.93
N ARG A 55 -18.47 -13.51 -7.74
CA ARG A 55 -19.28 -13.63 -6.52
C ARG A 55 -20.55 -12.80 -6.53
N LEU A 56 -20.51 -11.63 -7.17
CA LEU A 56 -21.65 -10.70 -7.23
C LEU A 56 -22.54 -10.94 -8.45
N GLY A 57 -22.13 -11.82 -9.38
CA GLY A 57 -22.85 -12.07 -10.63
C GLY A 57 -22.93 -10.85 -11.56
N ARG A 58 -22.07 -9.85 -11.35
CA ARG A 58 -22.04 -8.59 -12.12
C ARG A 58 -20.63 -8.01 -12.12
N ASP A 59 -20.29 -7.23 -13.14
CA ASP A 59 -19.01 -6.53 -13.14
C ASP A 59 -18.96 -5.41 -12.10
N VAL A 60 -17.90 -5.39 -11.29
CA VAL A 60 -17.70 -4.42 -10.19
C VAL A 60 -16.88 -3.21 -10.61
N GLY A 61 -16.23 -3.27 -11.78
CA GLY A 61 -15.35 -2.23 -12.28
C GLY A 61 -14.04 -2.11 -11.48
N PRO A 62 -13.01 -1.45 -12.05
CA PRO A 62 -11.68 -1.40 -11.46
C PRO A 62 -11.62 -0.54 -10.18
N ARG A 63 -12.40 0.54 -10.08
CA ARG A 63 -12.38 1.44 -8.92
C ARG A 63 -12.79 0.74 -7.63
N VAL A 64 -13.87 -0.03 -7.68
CA VAL A 64 -14.38 -0.75 -6.51
C VAL A 64 -13.41 -1.86 -6.11
N ALA A 65 -12.89 -2.61 -7.08
CA ALA A 65 -11.92 -3.67 -6.81
C ALA A 65 -10.61 -3.14 -6.21
N ILE A 66 -10.12 -1.97 -6.64
CA ILE A 66 -8.94 -1.32 -6.05
C ILE A 66 -9.18 -1.02 -4.57
N ILE A 67 -10.31 -0.39 -4.23
CA ILE A 67 -10.62 0.00 -2.85
C ILE A 67 -10.73 -1.27 -1.99
N ASP A 68 -11.54 -2.23 -2.43
CA ASP A 68 -11.78 -3.46 -1.68
C ASP A 68 -10.49 -4.28 -1.47
N TYR A 69 -9.65 -4.39 -2.51
CA TYR A 69 -8.37 -5.09 -2.40
C TYR A 69 -7.42 -4.42 -1.40
N LEU A 70 -7.32 -3.09 -1.46
CA LEU A 70 -6.41 -2.32 -0.62
C LEU A 70 -6.91 -2.15 0.82
N GLU A 71 -8.21 -2.27 1.06
CA GLU A 71 -8.78 -2.21 2.41
C GLU A 71 -8.81 -3.60 3.07
N ASN A 72 -9.17 -4.63 2.32
CA ASN A 72 -9.51 -5.94 2.89
C ASN A 72 -8.47 -7.04 2.64
N VAL A 73 -7.66 -6.96 1.58
CA VAL A 73 -6.72 -8.04 1.21
C VAL A 73 -5.28 -7.68 1.55
N GLU A 74 -4.77 -6.58 1.01
CA GLU A 74 -3.42 -6.10 1.28
C GLU A 74 -3.54 -4.66 1.81
N PRO A 75 -3.87 -4.49 3.12
CA PRO A 75 -3.84 -3.18 3.73
C PRO A 75 -2.42 -2.64 3.59
N LEU A 76 -2.26 -1.70 2.67
CA LEU A 76 -1.05 -0.89 2.57
C LEU A 76 -0.95 -0.18 3.91
N ARG A 77 -0.24 -0.78 4.87
CA ARG A 77 0.06 -0.17 6.15
C ARG A 77 0.61 1.19 5.80
N ARG A 78 -0.16 2.27 6.06
CA ARG A 78 0.39 3.62 6.05
C ARG A 78 1.63 3.52 6.92
N ARG A 79 2.80 3.60 6.30
CA ARG A 79 4.05 3.52 7.03
C ARG A 79 4.08 4.79 7.86
N VAL A 80 3.60 4.72 9.10
CA VAL A 80 3.72 5.81 10.07
C VAL A 80 5.17 5.79 10.56
N ASN A 81 6.10 6.03 9.64
CA ASN A 81 7.54 6.02 9.88
C ASN A 81 8.00 7.23 10.72
N GLY A 82 7.10 8.14 11.09
CA GLY A 82 7.42 9.31 11.92
C GLY A 82 7.46 9.00 13.41
N PHE A 83 6.49 8.23 13.91
CA PHE A 83 6.26 8.16 15.37
C PHE A 83 7.33 7.35 16.11
N LYS A 84 7.71 6.18 15.57
CA LYS A 84 8.76 5.33 16.17
C LYS A 84 10.11 6.05 16.23
N SER A 85 10.47 6.73 15.13
CA SER A 85 11.70 7.51 14.99
C SER A 85 11.75 8.69 15.96
N TYR A 86 10.61 9.38 16.13
CA TYR A 86 10.48 10.48 17.09
C TYR A 86 10.64 10.01 18.54
N LEU A 87 9.98 8.89 18.91
CA LEU A 87 10.11 8.32 20.26
C LEU A 87 11.54 7.87 20.58
N LEU A 88 12.22 7.22 19.63
CA LEU A 88 13.63 6.85 19.77
C LEU A 88 14.52 8.08 20.00
N SER A 89 14.30 9.16 19.24
CA SER A 89 15.05 10.40 19.41
C SER A 89 14.83 11.07 20.78
N ILE A 90 13.64 10.92 21.37
CA ILE A 90 13.34 11.42 22.71
C ILE A 90 14.05 10.57 23.76
N GLN A 91 14.01 9.25 23.61
CA GLN A 91 14.64 8.32 24.54
C GLN A 91 16.16 8.53 24.61
N GLU A 92 16.82 8.70 23.48
CA GLU A 92 18.26 9.01 23.41
C GLU A 92 18.60 10.32 24.13
N ARG A 93 17.77 11.36 24.00
CA ARG A 93 17.98 12.64 24.67
C ARG A 93 17.79 12.55 26.19
N LEU A 94 16.86 11.73 26.66
CA LEU A 94 16.63 11.50 28.09
C LEU A 94 17.79 10.73 28.72
N LEU A 95 18.27 9.68 28.05
CA LEU A 95 19.44 8.92 28.50
C LEU A 95 20.71 9.77 28.52
N ALA A 96 20.92 10.60 27.49
CA ALA A 96 22.05 11.53 27.44
C ALA A 96 22.01 12.59 28.56
N ARG A 97 20.81 13.01 29.00
CA ARG A 97 20.64 13.89 30.16
C ARG A 97 20.97 13.19 31.48
N ALA A 98 20.45 11.98 31.68
CA ALA A 98 20.70 11.20 32.90
C ALA A 98 22.20 10.90 33.08
N ALA A 99 22.90 10.50 32.01
CA ALA A 99 24.34 10.24 32.05
C ALA A 99 25.17 11.50 32.40
N LYS A 100 24.70 12.70 32.02
CA LYS A 100 25.39 13.96 32.29
C LYS A 100 25.21 14.41 33.75
N GLU A 101 24.09 14.09 34.37
CA GLU A 101 23.83 14.35 35.80
C GLU A 101 24.67 13.41 36.69
N GLU A 102 24.76 12.13 36.35
CA GLU A 102 25.62 11.17 37.07
C GLU A 102 27.11 11.54 37.01
N SER A 103 27.58 12.03 35.85
CA SER A 103 28.96 12.51 35.68
C SER A 103 29.27 13.75 36.54
N SER A 104 28.27 14.56 36.84
CA SER A 104 28.43 15.76 37.68
C SER A 104 28.43 15.45 39.18
N LEU A 105 27.76 14.36 39.58
CA LEU A 105 27.74 13.87 40.96
C LEU A 105 28.98 13.03 41.30
N ALA A 106 29.62 12.39 40.32
CA ALA A 106 30.87 11.65 40.50
C ALA A 106 32.13 12.53 40.49
N ALA A 107 31.99 13.84 40.22
CA ALA A 107 33.09 14.81 40.18
C ALA A 107 33.19 15.70 41.44
N PHE A 108 32.39 15.42 42.46
CA PHE A 108 32.41 16.04 43.79
C PHE A 108 32.87 15.01 44.83
#